data_AF-A0A0J1IXB0-F1
#
_entry.id   AF-A0A0J1IXB0-F1
#
_cell.length_a   1.000
_cell.length_b   1.000
_cell.length_c   1.000
_cell.angle_alpha   90.00
_cell.angle_beta   90.00
_cell.angle_gamma   90.00
#
_symmetry.space_group_name_H-M   'P 1'
#
loop_
_entity.id
_entity.type
_entity.pdbx_description
1 polymer ?
#
loop_
_entity_poly.entity_id
_entity_poly.type
_entity_poly.pdbx_seq_one_letter_code
_entity_poly.pdbx_strand_id
1 'polypeptide(L)'
;MANEEYIVTGYIYKVRNIYSLVLGRYRNGRLLYKGHITLGVSAGVIKTLVPTGRNPFSILPKGNENAIWVAHQVCTVEYIPNTKGAMRQPVFKGMRLDVYPEEVEE
;
A
#
# COMPACT_ATOMS: atom_id res chain seq x y z
N MET A 1 -2.99 6.34 -18.45
CA MET A 1 -3.12 5.79 -17.08
C MET A 1 -2.08 4.70 -16.95
N ALA A 2 -1.50 4.51 -15.77
CA ALA A 2 -0.53 3.45 -15.48
C ALA A 2 -1.14 2.46 -14.49
N ASN A 3 -0.88 1.17 -14.68
CA ASN A 3 -1.21 0.10 -13.75
C ASN A 3 0.10 -0.50 -13.27
N GLU A 4 0.37 -0.38 -11.98
CA GLU A 4 1.62 -0.86 -11.40
C GLU A 4 1.39 -1.60 -10.09
N GLU A 5 2.37 -2.42 -9.74
CA GLU A 5 2.35 -3.25 -8.55
C GLU A 5 2.94 -2.50 -7.36
N TYR A 6 2.33 -2.69 -6.21
CA TYR A 6 2.77 -2.15 -4.93
C TYR A 6 2.55 -3.20 -3.85
N ILE A 7 3.27 -3.04 -2.73
CA ILE A 7 3.12 -3.89 -1.56
C ILE A 7 2.18 -3.17 -0.59
N VAL A 8 1.10 -3.85 -0.19
CA VAL A 8 0.29 -3.48 0.97
C VAL A 8 1.06 -3.86 2.23
N THR A 9 1.38 -2.84 3.03
CA THR A 9 2.22 -2.97 4.23
C THR A 9 1.45 -2.70 5.52
N GLY A 10 0.30 -2.04 5.39
CA GLY A 10 -0.59 -1.70 6.48
C GLY A 10 -1.85 -1.04 5.98
N TYR A 11 -2.73 -0.68 6.89
CA TYR A 11 -3.89 0.15 6.60
C TYR A 11 -4.18 1.14 7.73
N ILE A 12 -4.85 2.24 7.39
CA ILE A 12 -5.28 3.27 8.34
C ILE A 12 -6.80 3.31 8.29
N TYR A 13 -7.45 3.08 9.44
CA TYR A 13 -8.86 3.40 9.60
C TYR A 13 -9.02 4.92 9.68
N LYS A 14 -9.90 5.47 8.83
CA LYS A 14 -10.24 6.89 8.84
C LYS A 14 -11.54 7.09 9.63
N VAL A 15 -12.68 7.07 8.95
CA VAL A 15 -14.00 7.32 9.53
C VAL A 15 -15.06 6.58 8.72
N ARG A 16 -16.18 6.16 9.33
CA ARG A 16 -17.32 5.53 8.64
C ARG A 16 -16.92 4.38 7.71
N ASN A 17 -16.07 3.46 8.17
CA ASN A 17 -15.57 2.33 7.37
C ASN A 17 -14.78 2.73 6.11
N ILE A 18 -14.20 3.94 6.09
CA ILE A 18 -13.22 4.33 5.08
C ILE A 18 -11.84 3.93 5.56
N TYR A 19 -11.10 3.26 4.69
CA TYR A 19 -9.76 2.76 4.96
C TYR A 19 -8.79 3.28 3.90
N SER A 20 -7.54 3.50 4.31
CA SER A 20 -6.44 3.72 3.37
C SER A 20 -5.44 2.58 3.48
N LEU A 21 -5.00 1.99 2.38
CA LEU A 21 -3.87 1.06 2.36
C LEU A 21 -2.56 1.84 2.34
N VAL A 22 -1.59 1.42 3.15
CA VAL A 22 -0.23 1.96 3.15
C VAL A 22 0.62 1.13 2.19
N LEU A 23 1.25 1.81 1.24
CA LEU A 23 1.96 1.18 0.13
C LEU A 23 3.47 1.28 0.30
N GLY A 24 4.17 0.26 -0.21
CA GLY A 24 5.62 0.29 -0.37
C GLY A 24 6.11 -0.47 -1.60
N ARG A 25 7.42 -0.40 -1.81
CA ARG A 25 8.20 -1.22 -2.75
C ARG A 25 9.56 -1.53 -2.15
N TYR A 26 10.18 -2.63 -2.56
CA TYR A 26 11.56 -2.90 -2.18
C TYR A 26 12.54 -2.11 -3.04
N ARG A 27 13.66 -1.72 -2.43
CA ARG A 27 14.85 -1.25 -3.13
C ARG A 27 16.06 -1.72 -2.38
N ASN A 28 16.88 -2.57 -3.00
CA ASN A 28 18.07 -3.16 -2.37
C ASN A 28 17.74 -3.84 -1.03
N GLY A 29 16.67 -4.65 -0.99
CA GLY A 29 16.21 -5.36 0.21
C GLY A 29 15.59 -4.46 1.30
N ARG A 30 15.45 -3.15 1.08
CA ARG A 30 14.81 -2.22 2.01
C ARG A 30 13.44 -1.81 1.51
N LEU A 31 12.45 -1.86 2.40
CA LEU A 31 11.09 -1.44 2.09
C LEU A 31 10.97 0.08 2.15
N LEU A 32 10.53 0.69 1.05
CA LEU A 32 10.34 2.13 0.90
C LEU A 32 8.86 2.47 0.92
N TYR A 33 8.48 3.49 1.70
CA TYR A 33 7.13 4.02 1.72
C TYR A 33 6.79 4.71 0.39
N LYS A 34 5.64 4.36 -0.20
CA LYS A 34 5.16 4.89 -1.48
C LYS A 34 3.83 5.62 -1.39
N GLY A 35 3.39 5.97 -0.17
CA GLY A 35 2.15 6.69 0.06
C GLY A 35 1.05 5.79 0.61
N HIS A 36 -0.18 6.30 0.54
CA HIS A 36 -1.37 5.53 0.87
C HIS A 36 -2.49 5.81 -0.14
N ILE A 37 -3.39 4.84 -0.29
CA ILE A 37 -4.51 4.90 -1.23
C ILE A 37 -5.82 4.59 -0.52
N THR A 38 -6.87 5.35 -0.86
CA THR A 38 -8.20 5.20 -0.23
C THR A 38 -9.24 4.72 -1.25
N LEU A 39 -9.17 5.20 -2.50
CA LEU A 39 -10.15 4.86 -3.51
C LEU A 39 -10.02 3.39 -3.92
N GLY A 40 -11.16 2.71 -4.05
CA GLY A 40 -11.24 1.29 -4.38
C GLY A 40 -11.03 0.34 -3.19
N VAL A 41 -10.61 0.84 -2.02
CA VAL A 41 -10.39 0.01 -0.83
C VAL A 41 -11.71 -0.24 -0.11
N SER A 42 -12.12 -1.51 -0.03
CA SER A 42 -13.33 -1.92 0.68
C SER A 42 -13.02 -2.55 2.03
N ALA A 43 -13.99 -2.57 2.94
CA ALA A 43 -13.86 -3.31 4.20
C ALA A 43 -13.61 -4.82 3.97
N GLY A 44 -14.06 -5.38 2.84
CA GLY A 44 -13.78 -6.76 2.45
C GLY A 44 -12.29 -7.00 2.24
N VAL A 45 -11.59 -6.08 1.57
CA VAL A 45 -10.13 -6.12 1.39
C VAL A 45 -9.42 -6.08 2.74
N ILE A 46 -9.84 -5.20 3.65
CA ILE A 46 -9.20 -5.09 4.96
C ILE A 46 -9.31 -6.38 5.77
N LYS A 47 -10.44 -7.08 5.68
CA LYS A 47 -10.68 -8.36 6.38
C LYS A 47 -9.76 -9.50 5.91
N THR A 48 -9.16 -9.41 4.72
CA THR A 48 -8.21 -10.42 4.23
C THR A 48 -6.77 -10.14 4.66
N LEU A 49 -6.51 -8.96 5.27
CA LEU A 49 -5.17 -8.60 5.73
C LEU A 49 -4.92 -9.15 7.12
N VAL A 50 -3.70 -9.64 7.36
CA VAL A 50 -3.29 -10.24 8.64
C VAL A 50 -2.42 -9.23 9.40
N PRO A 51 -2.88 -8.67 10.53
CA PRO A 51 -2.08 -7.75 11.32
C PRO A 51 -0.81 -8.39 11.88
N THR A 52 0.31 -7.67 11.82
CA THR A 52 1.61 -8.08 12.37
C THR A 52 2.04 -7.24 13.57
N GLY A 53 1.45 -6.05 13.74
CA GLY A 53 1.74 -5.12 14.82
C GLY A 53 3.12 -4.45 14.75
N ARG A 54 3.92 -4.70 13.70
CA ARG A 54 5.28 -4.17 13.56
C ARG A 54 5.39 -3.29 12.33
N ASN A 55 5.85 -2.04 12.52
CA ASN A 55 6.16 -1.14 11.42
C ASN A 55 7.31 -1.71 10.56
N PRO A 56 7.11 -1.94 9.26
CA PRO A 56 8.15 -2.50 8.40
C PRO A 56 9.12 -1.45 7.84
N PHE A 57 8.84 -0.15 8.01
CA PHE A 57 9.64 0.94 7.45
C PHE A 57 10.69 1.47 8.43
N SER A 58 11.95 1.58 7.97
CA SER A 58 13.01 2.27 8.73
C SER A 58 12.80 3.79 8.78
N ILE A 59 12.14 4.37 7.77
CA ILE A 59 11.78 5.80 7.71
C ILE A 59 10.30 5.87 7.35
N LEU A 60 9.48 6.37 8.27
CA LEU A 60 8.05 6.53 8.08
C LEU A 60 7.67 8.02 8.17
N PRO A 61 7.07 8.61 7.11
CA PRO A 61 6.58 9.99 7.18
C PRO A 61 5.46 10.16 8.22
N LYS A 62 5.34 11.37 8.78
CA LYS A 62 4.22 11.75 9.65
C LYS A 62 2.86 11.51 8.96
N GLY A 63 1.83 11.22 9.74
CA GLY A 63 0.48 10.90 9.27
C GLY A 63 0.16 9.41 9.16
N ASN A 64 1.12 8.54 9.53
CA ASN A 64 0.97 7.07 9.55
C ASN A 64 0.99 6.49 10.97
N GLU A 65 0.83 7.32 12.00
CA GLU A 65 0.97 6.96 13.41
C GLU A 65 -0.06 5.90 13.85
N ASN A 66 -1.26 5.94 13.24
CA ASN A 66 -2.36 5.03 13.52
C ASN A 66 -2.45 3.87 12.51
N ALA A 67 -1.39 3.61 11.75
CA ALA A 67 -1.38 2.51 10.81
C ALA A 67 -1.37 1.16 11.56
N ILE A 68 -2.25 0.27 11.12
CA ILE A 68 -2.22 -1.14 11.50
C ILE A 68 -1.37 -1.85 10.45
N TRP A 69 -0.19 -2.32 10.87
CA TRP A 69 0.75 -3.04 10.00
C TRP A 69 0.29 -4.46 9.76
N VAL A 70 0.47 -4.94 8.54
CA VAL A 70 -0.01 -6.25 8.09
C VAL A 70 1.09 -7.04 7.39
N ALA A 71 0.88 -8.34 7.23
CA ALA A 71 1.73 -9.17 6.40
C ALA A 71 1.73 -8.63 4.96
N HIS A 72 2.91 -8.55 4.36
CA HIS A 72 3.08 -7.99 3.03
C HIS A 72 2.28 -8.78 2.00
N GLN A 73 1.51 -8.06 1.19
CA GLN A 73 0.76 -8.63 0.07
C GLN A 73 0.84 -7.68 -1.12
N VAL A 74 0.91 -8.22 -2.34
CA VAL A 74 0.99 -7.40 -3.54
C VAL A 74 -0.40 -6.94 -3.97
N CYS A 75 -0.49 -5.74 -4.52
CA CYS A 75 -1.70 -5.21 -5.13
C CYS A 75 -1.41 -4.44 -6.42
N THR A 76 -2.43 -4.32 -7.26
CA THR A 76 -2.38 -3.46 -8.43
C THR A 76 -3.00 -2.10 -8.11
N VAL A 77 -2.29 -1.04 -8.48
CA VAL A 77 -2.73 0.34 -8.36
C VAL A 77 -2.77 1.00 -9.72
N GLU A 78 -3.92 1.58 -10.05
CA GLU A 78 -4.09 2.40 -11.25
C GLU A 78 -3.95 3.88 -10.89
N TYR A 79 -3.18 4.65 -11.65
CA TYR A 79 -3.00 6.07 -11.38
C TYR A 79 -2.64 6.87 -12.64
N ILE A 80 -2.63 8.20 -12.50
CA ILE A 80 -2.18 9.15 -13.52
C ILE A 80 -0.72 9.54 -13.23
N PRO A 81 0.25 9.17 -14.09
CA PRO A 81 1.65 9.55 -13.91
C PRO A 81 1.87 11.07 -13.93
N ASN A 82 2.98 11.50 -13.31
CA ASN A 82 3.49 12.87 -13.46
C ASN A 82 5.01 12.89 -13.32
N THR A 83 5.59 14.04 -13.67
CA THR A 83 7.04 14.27 -13.65
C THR A 83 7.67 14.28 -12.25
N LYS A 84 6.86 14.25 -11.18
CA LYS A 84 7.33 14.21 -9.78
C LYS A 84 7.33 12.79 -9.20
N GLY A 85 6.96 11.76 -9.97
CA GLY A 85 6.88 10.38 -9.50
C GLY A 85 5.76 10.13 -8.49
N ALA A 86 4.82 11.06 -8.32
CA ALA A 86 3.69 10.90 -7.42
C ALA A 86 2.52 10.20 -8.12
N MET A 87 1.75 9.40 -7.39
CA MET A 87 0.51 8.83 -7.92
C MET A 87 -0.62 9.87 -7.87
N ARG A 88 -1.05 10.41 -9.02
CA ARG A 88 -2.26 11.26 -9.06
C ARG A 88 -3.49 10.40 -9.22
N GLN A 89 -4.49 10.65 -8.38
CA GLN A 89 -5.77 9.91 -8.35
C GLN A 89 -5.57 8.38 -8.33
N PRO A 90 -4.78 7.84 -7.38
CA PRO A 90 -4.58 6.40 -7.31
C PRO A 90 -5.86 5.67 -6.91
N VAL A 91 -6.08 4.53 -7.55
CA VAL A 91 -7.21 3.63 -7.28
C VAL A 91 -6.68 2.22 -7.08
N PHE A 92 -7.08 1.59 -5.97
CA PHE A 92 -6.84 0.17 -5.74
C PHE A 92 -7.64 -0.67 -6.75
N LYS A 93 -6.98 -1.60 -7.46
CA LYS A 93 -7.63 -2.47 -8.45
C LYS A 93 -7.80 -3.92 -7.99
N GLY A 94 -6.99 -4.37 -7.03
CA GLY A 94 -7.09 -5.73 -6.50
C GLY A 94 -5.79 -6.22 -5.87
N MET A 95 -5.88 -7.30 -5.10
CA MET A 95 -4.71 -8.02 -4.58
C MET A 95 -4.14 -8.94 -5.68
N ARG A 96 -2.84 -9.19 -5.63
CA ARG A 96 -2.11 -10.12 -6.48
C ARG A 96 -1.52 -11.20 -5.58
N LEU A 97 -2.12 -12.38 -5.61
CA LEU A 97 -1.68 -13.55 -4.83
C LEU A 97 -0.67 -14.40 -5.61
N ASP A 98 -0.47 -14.07 -6.87
CA ASP A 98 0.43 -14.71 -7.84
C ASP A 98 1.83 -14.07 -7.88
N VAL A 99 2.07 -13.01 -7.11
CA VAL A 99 3.33 -12.26 -7.06
C VAL A 99 3.82 -12.19 -5.62
N TYR A 100 5.10 -12.50 -5.40
CA TYR A 100 5.72 -12.36 -4.09
C TYR A 100 6.11 -10.89 -3.83
N PRO A 101 5.95 -10.37 -2.60
CA PRO A 101 6.32 -8.99 -2.27
C PRO A 101 7.76 -8.62 -2.65
N GLU A 102 8.68 -9.57 -2.55
CA GLU A 102 10.10 -9.40 -2.85
C GLU A 102 10.38 -9.12 -4.34
N GLU A 103 9.45 -9.47 -5.24
CA GLU A 103 9.54 -9.20 -6.67
C GLU A 103 9.14 -7.76 -7.03
N VAL A 104 8.51 -7.04 -6.11
CA VAL A 104 7.97 -5.70 -6.35
C VAL A 104 8.99 -4.63 -5.97
N GLU A 105 9.89 -4.34 -6.92
CA GLU A 105 10.96 -3.36 -6.79
C GLU A 105 10.64 -1.99 -7.42
N GLU A 106 11.28 -0.92 -6.92
CA GLU A 106 11.22 0.45 -7.48
C GLU A 106 11.99 0.59 -8.80
#